data_AF-A0A3P3R948-F1
#
_entry.id   AF-A0A3P3R948-F1
#
_cell.length_a   1.000
_cell.length_b   1.000
_cell.length_c   1.000
_cell.angle_alpha   90.00
_cell.angle_beta   90.00
_cell.angle_gamma   90.00
#
_symmetry.space_group_name_H-M   'P 1'
#
loop_
_entity.id
_entity.type
_entity.pdbx_description
1 polymer ?
#
loop_
_entity_poly.entity_id
_entity_poly.type
_entity_poly.pdbx_seq_one_letter_code
_entity_poly.pdbx_strand_id
1 'polypeptide(L)'
;MKLRASSASLETERGQLVLIAAVFVAVSFIPITVAYLQLGYSADVRANSDTASEPLESTVRHVRQVVSTETNNTTAWSQRNRTVAEIHSRLRPHISTIETEHSTQMISIEYNGSAAKEWAHANCPTGSARRFGPCTADRGVIVQERLGETHLLAVVFDVMLTTDQERIEATVIIRPADRLIVRRPTGHHITDATITPPHESNPTANRTN
;
A
#
# COMPACT_ATOMS: atom_id res chain seq x y z
N MET A 1 50.53 40.30 32.54
CA MET A 1 49.27 39.77 33.12
C MET A 1 48.16 40.73 32.67
N LYS A 2 47.55 40.51 31.50
CA LYS A 2 46.35 39.70 31.17
C LYS A 2 45.13 40.64 30.96
N LEU A 3 44.36 40.35 29.89
CA LEU A 3 42.98 40.81 29.59
C LEU A 3 42.78 42.01 28.66
N ARG A 4 43.15 41.86 27.37
CA ARG A 4 42.40 42.47 26.25
C ARG A 4 42.43 41.54 25.02
N ALA A 5 41.79 40.37 25.10
CA ALA A 5 41.58 39.49 23.95
C ALA A 5 40.49 38.42 24.20
N SER A 6 39.40 38.76 24.91
CA SER A 6 38.37 37.76 25.25
C SER A 6 36.93 38.15 24.89
N SER A 7 36.68 39.35 24.35
CA SER A 7 35.33 39.79 23.98
C SER A 7 34.98 39.50 22.52
N ALA A 8 35.93 39.62 21.58
CA ALA A 8 35.68 39.35 20.16
C ALA A 8 35.53 37.85 19.82
N SER A 9 36.16 36.97 20.61
CA SER A 9 36.03 35.51 20.43
C SER A 9 34.66 35.01 20.90
N LEU A 10 34.11 35.54 22.00
CA LEU A 10 32.79 35.15 22.50
C LEU A 10 31.66 35.55 21.55
N GLU A 11 31.76 36.64 20.81
CA GLU A 11 30.73 37.01 19.82
C GLU A 11 30.78 36.11 18.58
N THR A 12 31.99 35.77 18.12
CA THR A 12 32.20 34.80 17.01
C THR A 12 31.80 33.38 17.44
N GLU A 13 32.13 32.99 18.68
CA GLU A 13 31.84 31.69 19.30
C GLU A 13 30.35 31.55 19.63
N ARG A 14 29.68 32.60 20.10
CA ARG A 14 28.22 32.62 20.28
C ARG A 14 27.48 32.59 18.95
N GLY A 15 27.94 33.34 17.94
CA GLY A 15 27.39 33.27 16.59
C GLY A 15 27.53 31.87 15.97
N GLN A 16 28.68 31.23 16.18
CA GLN A 16 28.96 29.88 15.73
C GLN A 16 28.13 28.82 16.48
N LEU A 17 27.94 28.96 17.80
CA LEU A 17 27.07 28.08 18.59
C LEU A 17 25.60 28.20 18.17
N VAL A 18 25.13 29.41 17.84
CA VAL A 18 23.78 29.63 17.32
C VAL A 18 23.59 28.95 15.98
N LEU A 19 24.58 29.04 15.08
CA LEU A 19 24.51 28.39 13.76
C LEU A 19 24.48 26.86 13.89
N ILE A 20 25.31 26.29 14.78
CA ILE A 20 25.32 24.84 15.06
C ILE A 20 23.98 24.40 15.65
N ALA A 21 23.43 25.14 16.62
CA ALA A 21 22.13 24.83 17.21
C ALA A 21 20.99 24.88 16.18
N ALA A 22 20.97 25.90 15.31
CA ALA A 22 19.97 26.03 14.27
C ALA A 22 20.01 24.87 13.27
N VAL A 23 21.22 24.46 12.84
CA VAL A 23 21.39 23.28 11.98
C VAL A 23 20.90 22.02 12.68
N PHE A 24 21.18 21.85 13.97
CA PHE A 24 20.74 20.67 14.74
C PHE A 24 19.22 20.59 14.87
N VAL A 25 18.55 21.73 15.10
CA VAL A 25 17.08 21.81 15.10
C VAL A 25 16.53 21.47 13.71
N ALA A 26 17.07 22.06 12.65
CA ALA A 26 16.62 21.78 11.28
C ALA A 26 16.76 20.29 10.91
N VAL A 27 17.88 19.67 11.28
CA VAL A 27 18.12 18.23 11.06
C VAL A 27 17.16 17.38 11.88
N SER A 28 16.80 17.82 13.08
CA SER A 28 15.84 17.12 13.95
C SER A 28 14.41 17.16 13.42
N PHE A 29 14.06 18.12 12.57
CA PHE A 29 12.75 18.18 11.93
C PHE A 29 12.60 17.23 10.73
N ILE A 30 13.70 16.78 10.11
CA ILE A 30 13.69 15.85 8.99
C ILE A 30 12.83 14.60 9.26
N PRO A 31 13.01 13.85 10.37
CA PRO A 31 12.21 12.65 10.62
C PRO A 31 10.70 12.94 10.76
N ILE A 32 10.31 14.11 11.30
CA ILE A 32 8.90 14.52 11.39
C ILE A 32 8.35 14.83 10.00
N THR A 33 9.10 15.56 9.17
CA THR A 33 8.72 15.83 7.78
C THR A 33 8.63 14.54 6.97
N VAL A 34 9.57 13.61 7.15
CA VAL A 34 9.54 12.29 6.50
C VAL A 34 8.34 11.47 6.97
N ALA A 35 8.00 11.51 8.26
CA ALA A 35 6.79 10.87 8.77
C ALA A 35 5.51 11.50 8.21
N TYR A 36 5.46 12.82 8.08
CA TYR A 36 4.35 13.53 7.46
C TYR A 36 4.21 13.19 5.98
N LEU A 37 5.35 13.08 5.28
CA LEU A 37 5.37 12.59 3.91
C LEU A 37 4.87 11.15 3.88
N GLN A 38 5.28 10.25 4.78
CA GLN A 38 4.77 8.87 4.81
C GLN A 38 3.25 8.79 5.07
N LEU A 39 2.68 9.70 5.87
CA LEU A 39 1.23 9.79 6.09
C LEU A 39 0.46 10.30 4.85
N GLY A 40 1.13 11.03 3.94
CA GLY A 40 0.58 11.44 2.64
C GLY A 40 1.13 10.66 1.43
N TYR A 41 2.05 9.72 1.64
CA TYR A 41 2.75 8.97 0.57
C TYR A 41 1.97 7.69 0.25
N SER A 42 0.79 7.88 -0.30
CA SER A 42 0.08 6.85 -1.05
C SER A 42 0.79 6.68 -2.38
N ALA A 43 1.45 5.55 -2.60
CA ALA A 43 2.21 5.27 -3.81
C ALA A 43 1.34 5.45 -5.07
N ASP A 44 1.55 6.56 -5.76
CA ASP A 44 1.11 6.87 -7.13
C ASP A 44 -0.35 6.52 -7.43
N VAL A 45 -1.27 7.22 -6.77
CA VAL A 45 -2.60 7.50 -7.32
C VAL A 45 -2.50 8.90 -7.90
N ARG A 46 -2.57 9.06 -9.23
CA ARG A 46 -3.06 10.32 -9.80
C ARG A 46 -4.55 10.40 -9.48
N ALA A 47 -4.85 10.58 -8.20
CA ALA A 47 -6.15 10.97 -7.74
C ALA A 47 -6.26 12.43 -8.17
N ASN A 48 -7.10 12.71 -9.14
CA ASN A 48 -7.44 14.08 -9.52
C ASN A 48 -8.37 14.72 -8.46
N SER A 49 -8.15 14.39 -7.18
CA SER A 49 -8.98 14.74 -6.05
C SER A 49 -8.06 15.10 -4.89
N ASP A 50 -7.89 16.40 -4.64
CA ASP A 50 -7.21 16.91 -3.43
C ASP A 50 -7.97 16.58 -2.11
N THR A 51 -9.00 15.75 -2.17
CA THR A 51 -9.70 15.15 -1.03
C THR A 51 -10.35 13.85 -1.48
N ALA A 52 -9.64 12.72 -1.43
CA ALA A 52 -10.32 11.43 -1.46
C ALA A 52 -11.03 11.24 -0.11
N SER A 53 -12.36 11.24 -0.10
CA SER A 53 -13.12 11.04 1.14
C SER A 53 -12.86 9.62 1.70
N GLU A 54 -12.78 9.48 3.03
CA GLU A 54 -12.61 8.20 3.76
C GLU A 54 -13.41 7.01 3.17
N PRO A 55 -14.68 7.19 2.72
CA PRO A 55 -15.43 6.10 2.11
C PRO A 55 -14.81 5.57 0.80
N LEU A 56 -14.27 6.45 -0.05
CA LEU A 56 -13.62 6.05 -1.30
C LEU A 56 -12.36 5.24 -1.03
N GLU A 57 -11.56 5.65 -0.04
CA GLU A 57 -10.35 4.90 0.34
C GLU A 57 -10.67 3.49 0.83
N SER A 58 -11.74 3.34 1.62
CA SER A 58 -12.20 2.03 2.10
C SER A 58 -12.60 1.12 0.94
N THR A 59 -13.38 1.65 -0.02
CA THR A 59 -13.79 0.92 -1.24
C THR A 59 -12.57 0.50 -2.05
N VAL A 60 -11.64 1.43 -2.32
CA VAL A 60 -10.40 1.14 -3.08
C VAL A 60 -9.56 0.06 -2.39
N ARG A 61 -9.47 0.11 -1.05
CA ARG A 61 -8.76 -0.89 -0.26
C ARG A 61 -9.40 -2.27 -0.40
N HIS A 62 -10.73 -2.36 -0.37
CA HIS A 62 -11.45 -3.61 -0.56
C HIS A 62 -11.26 -4.18 -1.97
N VAL A 63 -11.39 -3.35 -3.02
CA VAL A 63 -11.14 -3.78 -4.41
C VAL A 63 -9.69 -4.26 -4.57
N ARG A 64 -8.71 -3.55 -3.99
CA ARG A 64 -7.29 -3.96 -4.02
C ARG A 64 -7.08 -5.35 -3.41
N GLN A 65 -7.72 -5.63 -2.27
CA GLN A 65 -7.63 -6.91 -1.61
C GLN A 65 -8.13 -8.04 -2.51
N VAL A 66 -9.30 -7.85 -3.14
CA VAL A 66 -9.89 -8.83 -4.07
C VAL A 66 -9.00 -9.07 -5.29
N VAL A 67 -8.50 -7.99 -5.91
CA VAL A 67 -7.59 -8.12 -7.07
C VAL A 67 -6.32 -8.90 -6.70
N SER A 68 -5.83 -8.74 -5.47
CA SER A 68 -4.62 -9.41 -5.01
C SER A 68 -4.83 -10.90 -4.71
N THR A 69 -6.01 -11.32 -4.24
CA THR A 69 -6.31 -12.73 -3.93
C THR A 69 -6.62 -13.55 -5.18
N GLU A 70 -7.31 -12.96 -6.16
CA GLU A 70 -7.91 -13.71 -7.28
C GLU A 70 -7.02 -13.88 -8.52
N THR A 71 -5.86 -13.21 -8.58
CA THR A 71 -5.10 -13.05 -9.83
C THR A 71 -3.79 -13.86 -9.94
N ASN A 72 -3.66 -14.92 -9.15
CA ASN A 72 -2.44 -15.76 -9.12
C ASN A 72 -2.36 -16.85 -10.21
N ASN A 73 -3.35 -16.98 -11.11
CA ASN A 73 -3.30 -17.99 -12.17
C ASN A 73 -2.75 -17.40 -13.46
N THR A 74 -1.61 -17.90 -13.92
CA THR A 74 -0.99 -17.50 -15.20
C THR A 74 -1.35 -18.49 -16.29
N THR A 75 -1.60 -17.98 -17.49
CA THR A 75 -1.84 -18.81 -18.68
C THR A 75 -0.97 -18.34 -19.84
N ALA A 76 -0.70 -19.22 -20.80
CA ALA A 76 0.15 -18.92 -21.95
C ALA A 76 -0.26 -17.59 -22.61
N TRP A 77 0.73 -16.79 -23.04
CA TRP A 77 0.53 -15.46 -23.63
C TRP A 77 -0.36 -15.46 -24.88
N SER A 78 -0.32 -16.55 -25.64
CA SER A 78 -1.24 -16.77 -26.77
C SER A 78 -2.72 -16.75 -26.36
N GLN A 79 -3.00 -17.03 -25.08
CA GLN A 79 -4.32 -17.06 -24.46
C GLN A 79 -4.64 -15.85 -23.59
N ARG A 80 -3.84 -14.77 -23.64
CA ARG A 80 -4.01 -13.56 -22.80
C ARG A 80 -5.44 -13.01 -22.74
N ASN A 81 -6.19 -13.07 -23.83
CA ASN A 81 -7.59 -12.60 -23.87
C ASN A 81 -8.50 -13.45 -22.97
N ARG A 82 -8.20 -14.75 -22.81
CA ARG A 82 -8.87 -15.64 -21.84
C ARG A 82 -8.50 -15.25 -20.42
N THR A 83 -7.23 -14.96 -20.14
CA THR A 83 -6.80 -14.44 -18.82
C THR A 83 -7.56 -13.18 -18.44
N VAL A 84 -7.70 -12.22 -19.36
CA VAL A 84 -8.48 -10.99 -19.13
C VAL A 84 -9.95 -11.32 -18.87
N ALA A 85 -10.55 -12.22 -19.65
CA ALA A 85 -11.94 -12.64 -19.42
C ALA A 85 -12.15 -13.36 -18.07
N GLU A 86 -11.19 -14.19 -17.65
CA GLU A 86 -11.21 -14.84 -16.34
C GLU A 86 -11.09 -13.83 -15.20
N ILE A 87 -10.21 -12.83 -15.31
CA ILE A 87 -10.09 -11.75 -14.33
C ILE A 87 -11.43 -11.03 -14.18
N HIS A 88 -12.06 -10.65 -15.29
CA HIS A 88 -13.40 -10.05 -15.28
C HIS A 88 -14.43 -10.96 -14.59
N SER A 89 -14.42 -12.26 -14.93
CA SER A 89 -15.36 -13.22 -14.36
C SER A 89 -15.17 -13.43 -12.86
N ARG A 90 -13.93 -13.38 -12.37
CA ARG A 90 -13.62 -13.53 -10.94
C ARG A 90 -13.91 -12.26 -10.14
N LEU A 91 -13.61 -11.09 -10.70
CA LEU A 91 -13.82 -9.81 -10.01
C LEU A 91 -15.29 -9.37 -9.99
N ARG A 92 -16.09 -9.73 -11.00
CA ARG A 92 -17.48 -9.26 -11.14
C ARG A 92 -18.37 -9.55 -9.92
N PRO A 93 -18.39 -10.77 -9.32
CA PRO A 93 -19.17 -11.02 -8.12
C PRO A 93 -18.78 -10.10 -6.97
N HIS A 94 -17.47 -9.92 -6.74
CA HIS A 94 -16.97 -9.05 -5.67
C HIS A 94 -17.29 -7.58 -5.89
N ILE A 95 -17.16 -7.08 -7.12
CA ILE A 95 -17.55 -5.71 -7.47
C ILE A 95 -19.04 -5.52 -7.20
N SER A 96 -19.88 -6.45 -7.65
CA SER A 96 -21.33 -6.40 -7.40
C SER A 96 -21.67 -6.44 -5.91
N THR A 97 -20.95 -7.22 -5.10
CA THR A 97 -21.09 -7.21 -3.64
C THR A 97 -20.77 -5.83 -3.08
N ILE A 98 -19.64 -5.22 -3.45
CA ILE A 98 -19.26 -3.88 -2.98
C ILE A 98 -20.31 -2.84 -3.37
N GLU A 99 -20.81 -2.86 -4.61
CA GLU A 99 -21.82 -1.91 -5.08
C GLU A 99 -23.16 -2.04 -4.34
N THR A 100 -23.47 -3.23 -3.81
CA THR A 100 -24.77 -3.52 -3.16
C THR A 100 -24.76 -3.47 -1.64
N GLU A 101 -23.59 -3.64 -0.99
CA GLU A 101 -23.47 -3.68 0.47
C GLU A 101 -23.62 -2.32 1.16
N HIS A 102 -23.53 -1.21 0.42
CA HIS A 102 -23.59 0.13 1.00
C HIS A 102 -25.02 0.71 0.97
N SER A 103 -25.64 0.80 2.14
CA SER A 103 -27.04 1.27 2.27
C SER A 103 -27.21 2.80 2.30
N THR A 104 -26.15 3.54 2.63
CA THR A 104 -26.19 5.01 2.78
C THR A 104 -25.56 5.77 1.60
N GLN A 105 -24.92 5.05 0.66
CA GLN A 105 -24.19 5.64 -0.46
C GLN A 105 -24.30 4.74 -1.68
N MET A 106 -24.45 5.34 -2.86
CA MET A 106 -24.43 4.62 -4.13
C MET A 106 -22.98 4.54 -4.62
N ILE A 107 -22.47 3.32 -4.78
CA ILE A 107 -21.16 3.05 -5.37
C ILE A 107 -21.35 2.42 -6.74
N SER A 108 -20.60 2.90 -7.73
CA SER A 108 -20.48 2.28 -9.05
C SER A 108 -19.01 2.14 -9.40
N ILE A 109 -18.61 0.95 -9.86
CA ILE A 109 -17.24 0.60 -10.21
C ILE A 109 -17.23 0.04 -11.63
N GLU A 110 -16.61 0.76 -12.55
CA GLU A 110 -16.54 0.39 -13.96
C GLU A 110 -15.10 0.22 -14.43
N TYR A 111 -14.84 -0.70 -15.35
CA TYR A 111 -13.50 -0.86 -15.92
C TYR A 111 -13.17 0.29 -16.88
N ASN A 112 -12.04 0.97 -16.68
CA ASN A 112 -11.63 2.07 -17.55
C ASN A 112 -10.60 1.61 -18.59
N GLY A 113 -11.09 1.33 -19.80
CA GLY A 113 -10.25 0.89 -20.92
C GLY A 113 -9.33 1.97 -21.51
N SER A 114 -9.71 3.25 -21.46
CA SER A 114 -8.90 4.35 -21.97
C SER A 114 -7.74 4.67 -21.02
N ALA A 115 -8.01 4.82 -19.72
CA ALA A 115 -6.99 5.03 -18.71
C ALA A 115 -6.03 3.84 -18.62
N ALA A 116 -6.52 2.60 -18.81
CA ALA A 116 -5.64 1.43 -18.90
C ALA A 116 -4.68 1.49 -20.10
N LYS A 117 -5.13 1.95 -21.26
CA LYS A 117 -4.27 2.14 -22.43
C LYS A 117 -3.25 3.24 -22.19
N GLU A 118 -3.69 4.38 -21.66
CA GLU A 118 -2.81 5.49 -21.32
C GLU A 118 -1.72 5.07 -20.32
N TRP A 119 -2.13 4.37 -19.26
CA TRP A 119 -1.20 3.81 -18.28
C TRP A 119 -0.22 2.85 -18.93
N ALA A 120 -0.67 1.93 -19.79
CA ALA A 120 0.21 1.01 -20.50
C ALA A 120 1.19 1.75 -21.42
N HIS A 121 0.76 2.79 -22.12
CA HIS A 121 1.65 3.61 -22.95
C HIS A 121 2.75 4.29 -22.13
N ALA A 122 2.42 4.77 -20.93
CA ALA A 122 3.37 5.43 -20.04
C ALA A 122 4.31 4.47 -19.31
N ASN A 123 3.85 3.26 -18.97
CA ASN A 123 4.55 2.35 -18.05
C ASN A 123 5.12 1.10 -18.71
N CYS A 124 4.73 0.78 -19.94
CA CYS A 124 5.20 -0.42 -20.62
C CYS A 124 6.40 -0.10 -21.54
N PRO A 125 7.57 -0.73 -21.31
CA PRO A 125 8.74 -0.54 -22.16
C PRO A 125 8.47 -0.98 -23.60
N THR A 126 8.89 -0.16 -24.56
CA THR A 126 8.80 -0.45 -25.99
C THR A 126 10.20 -0.71 -26.59
N GLY A 127 10.24 -1.19 -27.83
CA GLY A 127 11.49 -1.43 -28.57
C GLY A 127 12.27 -2.68 -28.15
N SER A 128 13.50 -2.79 -28.65
CA SER A 128 14.39 -3.95 -28.49
C SER A 128 15.06 -4.04 -27.11
N ALA A 129 15.08 -2.95 -26.34
CA ALA A 129 15.68 -2.90 -25.00
C ALA A 129 14.74 -3.43 -23.89
N ARG A 130 13.58 -3.98 -24.23
CA ARG A 130 12.63 -4.51 -23.25
C ARG A 130 13.15 -5.79 -22.59
N ARG A 131 13.12 -5.82 -21.26
CA ARG A 131 13.47 -7.00 -20.44
C ARG A 131 12.39 -8.07 -20.43
N PHE A 132 11.16 -7.70 -20.72
CA PHE A 132 10.00 -8.58 -20.77
C PHE A 132 9.35 -8.51 -22.15
N GLY A 133 8.43 -9.43 -22.41
CA GLY A 133 7.68 -9.42 -23.65
C GLY A 133 6.70 -8.25 -23.76
N PRO A 134 5.90 -8.20 -24.83
CA PRO A 134 4.88 -7.18 -25.05
C PRO A 134 3.95 -7.01 -23.84
N CYS A 135 3.47 -5.76 -23.71
CA CYS A 135 2.44 -5.37 -22.78
C CYS A 135 1.19 -4.95 -23.56
N THR A 136 0.03 -5.28 -23.03
CA THR A 136 -1.27 -5.00 -23.64
C THR A 136 -2.25 -4.55 -22.55
N ALA A 137 -3.00 -3.49 -22.86
CA ALA A 137 -4.22 -3.13 -22.15
C ALA A 137 -5.44 -3.64 -22.93
N ASP A 138 -6.30 -4.42 -22.29
CA ASP A 138 -7.56 -4.93 -22.82
C ASP A 138 -8.66 -4.76 -21.76
N ARG A 139 -9.75 -4.06 -22.11
CA ARG A 139 -10.95 -3.85 -21.27
C ARG A 139 -10.62 -3.48 -19.81
N GLY A 140 -9.75 -2.50 -19.61
CA GLY A 140 -9.35 -2.02 -18.28
C GLY A 140 -8.30 -2.88 -17.56
N VAL A 141 -7.86 -3.99 -18.15
CA VAL A 141 -6.85 -4.89 -17.58
C VAL A 141 -5.56 -4.76 -18.35
N ILE A 142 -4.43 -4.58 -17.66
CA ILE A 142 -3.10 -4.50 -18.27
C ILE A 142 -2.31 -5.76 -17.96
N VAL A 143 -1.90 -6.47 -19.00
CA VAL A 143 -1.12 -7.70 -18.91
C VAL A 143 0.20 -7.58 -19.66
N GLN A 144 1.19 -8.38 -19.24
CA GLN A 144 2.51 -8.45 -19.87
C GLN A 144 2.96 -9.89 -20.04
N GLU A 145 3.60 -10.16 -21.17
CA GLU A 145 4.24 -11.45 -21.42
C GLU A 145 5.52 -11.57 -20.58
N ARG A 146 5.63 -12.65 -19.79
CA ARG A 146 6.89 -13.05 -19.15
C ARG A 146 7.05 -14.56 -19.27
N LEU A 147 8.19 -14.99 -19.82
CA LEU A 147 8.50 -16.41 -20.00
C LEU A 147 7.40 -17.19 -20.77
N GLY A 148 6.73 -16.54 -21.72
CA GLY A 148 5.63 -17.14 -22.49
C GLY A 148 4.28 -17.16 -21.76
N GLU A 149 4.20 -16.64 -20.54
CA GLU A 149 3.01 -16.58 -19.70
C GLU A 149 2.42 -15.16 -19.61
N THR A 150 1.13 -15.07 -19.37
CA THR A 150 0.39 -13.82 -19.17
C THR A 150 0.44 -13.42 -17.71
N HIS A 151 1.08 -12.29 -17.41
CA HIS A 151 1.12 -11.71 -16.07
C HIS A 151 0.26 -10.46 -15.98
N LEU A 152 -0.58 -10.37 -14.96
CA LEU A 152 -1.32 -9.16 -14.63
C LEU A 152 -0.36 -8.09 -14.07
N LEU A 153 -0.36 -6.91 -14.69
CA LEU A 153 0.36 -5.73 -14.19
C LEU A 153 -0.54 -4.81 -13.38
N ALA A 154 -1.74 -4.54 -13.88
CA ALA A 154 -2.71 -3.67 -13.22
C ALA A 154 -4.13 -3.89 -13.76
N VAL A 155 -5.12 -3.46 -12.98
CA VAL A 155 -6.51 -3.28 -13.40
C VAL A 155 -6.90 -1.83 -13.11
N VAL A 156 -7.60 -1.18 -14.03
CA VAL A 156 -7.99 0.22 -13.94
C VAL A 156 -9.50 0.33 -13.89
N PHE A 157 -9.98 1.07 -12.90
CA PHE A 157 -11.39 1.30 -12.65
C PHE A 157 -11.70 2.79 -12.60
N ASP A 158 -12.91 3.17 -13.00
CA ASP A 158 -13.55 4.39 -12.55
C ASP A 158 -14.48 4.04 -11.40
N VAL A 159 -14.36 4.78 -10.31
CA VAL A 159 -15.18 4.64 -9.11
C VAL A 159 -15.98 5.90 -8.95
N MET A 160 -17.30 5.75 -8.93
CA MET A 160 -18.23 6.82 -8.63
C MET A 160 -18.87 6.53 -7.27
N LEU A 161 -18.74 7.49 -6.36
CA LEU A 161 -19.39 7.48 -5.06
C LEU A 161 -20.39 8.63 -5.03
N THR A 162 -21.66 8.33 -4.80
CA THR A 162 -22.71 9.33 -4.59
C THR A 162 -23.30 9.17 -3.20
N THR A 163 -23.23 10.24 -2.42
CA THR A 163 -23.86 10.39 -1.10
C THR A 163 -25.00 11.41 -1.20
N ASP A 164 -25.66 11.69 -0.08
CA ASP A 164 -26.66 12.75 0.02
C ASP A 164 -26.07 14.17 -0.12
N GLN A 165 -24.79 14.33 0.24
CA GLN A 165 -24.11 15.64 0.27
C GLN A 165 -23.13 15.84 -0.90
N GLU A 166 -22.56 14.75 -1.42
CA GLU A 166 -21.41 14.81 -2.31
C GLU A 166 -21.42 13.70 -3.37
N ARG A 167 -20.91 14.04 -4.56
CA ARG A 167 -20.58 13.09 -5.63
C ARG A 167 -19.09 13.16 -5.92
N ILE A 168 -18.42 12.01 -5.88
CA ILE A 168 -16.98 11.86 -6.08
C ILE A 168 -16.76 10.89 -7.24
N GLU A 169 -15.88 11.26 -8.16
CA GLU A 169 -15.47 10.44 -9.29
C GLU A 169 -13.94 10.31 -9.26
N ALA A 170 -13.44 9.07 -9.34
CA ALA A 170 -12.01 8.79 -9.27
C ALA A 170 -11.63 7.65 -10.22
N THR A 171 -10.53 7.84 -10.96
CA THR A 171 -9.89 6.74 -11.70
C THR A 171 -8.82 6.11 -10.83
N VAL A 172 -8.93 4.79 -10.61
CA VAL A 172 -8.10 4.03 -9.69
C VAL A 172 -7.34 2.94 -10.46
N ILE A 173 -6.03 2.92 -10.29
CA ILE A 173 -5.14 1.89 -10.86
C ILE A 173 -4.71 0.93 -9.75
N ILE A 174 -5.10 -0.33 -9.86
CA ILE A 174 -4.83 -1.36 -8.86
C ILE A 174 -3.79 -2.33 -9.40
N ARG A 175 -2.69 -2.50 -8.67
CA ARG A 175 -1.62 -3.45 -9.01
C ARG A 175 -1.66 -4.64 -8.06
N PRO A 176 -1.65 -5.90 -8.54
CA PRO A 176 -1.62 -7.09 -7.69
C PRO A 176 -0.28 -7.24 -6.92
N ALA A 177 0.77 -6.53 -7.35
CA ALA A 177 2.10 -6.59 -6.76
C ALA A 177 2.30 -5.68 -5.54
N ASP A 178 1.23 -5.13 -4.96
CA ASP A 178 1.29 -4.58 -3.60
C ASP A 178 1.36 -5.75 -2.60
N ARG A 179 2.47 -6.49 -2.68
CA ARG A 179 2.78 -7.58 -1.76
C ARG A 179 2.92 -6.91 -0.40
N LEU A 180 1.92 -7.08 0.48
CA LEU A 180 2.16 -7.04 1.92
C LEU A 180 3.23 -8.08 2.21
N ILE A 181 4.49 -7.66 2.23
CA ILE A 181 5.55 -8.43 2.87
C ILE A 181 5.24 -8.33 4.35
N VAL A 182 4.42 -9.24 4.86
CA VAL A 182 4.38 -9.51 6.29
C VAL A 182 5.75 -10.12 6.62
N ARG A 183 6.73 -9.27 6.93
CA ARG A 183 7.91 -9.73 7.65
C ARG A 183 7.39 -10.23 8.99
N ARG A 184 7.23 -11.55 9.10
CA ARG A 184 7.09 -12.22 10.40
C ARG A 184 8.24 -11.67 11.27
N PRO A 185 7.99 -11.01 12.40
CA PRO A 185 9.06 -10.58 13.28
C PRO A 185 9.76 -11.84 13.78
N THR A 186 10.92 -12.14 13.20
CA THR A 186 11.81 -13.19 13.70
C THR A 186 12.57 -12.63 14.88
N GLY A 187 12.24 -13.15 16.07
CA GLY A 187 12.93 -12.94 17.35
C GLY A 187 12.45 -11.72 18.11
N HIS A 188 12.33 -11.68 19.43
CA HIS A 188 12.69 -12.58 20.53
C HIS A 188 12.15 -11.79 21.77
N HIS A 189 11.31 -12.28 22.66
CA HIS A 189 11.62 -13.14 23.80
C HIS A 189 10.26 -13.39 24.49
N ILE A 190 9.96 -14.64 24.83
CA ILE A 190 9.01 -14.92 25.91
C ILE A 190 9.78 -14.66 27.20
N THR A 191 9.50 -13.55 27.87
CA THR A 191 9.80 -13.40 29.30
C THR A 191 8.62 -13.97 30.07
N ASP A 192 8.84 -15.16 30.60
CA ASP A 192 8.42 -15.62 31.93
C ASP A 192 7.24 -14.84 32.56
N ALA A 193 6.03 -15.35 32.33
CA ALA A 193 4.96 -15.16 33.30
C ALA A 193 4.95 -16.41 34.19
N THR A 194 5.61 -16.26 35.33
CA THR A 194 5.57 -17.16 36.48
C THR A 194 4.12 -17.52 36.80
N ILE A 195 3.70 -18.74 36.46
CA ILE A 195 2.53 -19.37 37.08
C ILE A 195 3.05 -20.12 38.29
N THR A 196 2.94 -19.49 39.45
CA THR A 196 3.16 -20.08 40.77
C THR A 196 2.16 -21.23 40.98
N PRO A 197 2.60 -22.47 41.24
CA PRO A 197 1.70 -23.51 41.72
C PRO A 197 1.47 -23.35 43.23
N PRO A 198 0.23 -23.48 43.74
CA PRO A 198 0.04 -23.67 45.17
C PRO A 198 0.48 -25.09 45.54
N HIS A 199 1.57 -25.14 46.31
CA HIS A 199 2.01 -26.30 47.07
C HIS A 199 1.10 -26.40 48.30
N GLU A 200 0.22 -27.42 48.37
CA GLU A 200 -0.42 -27.80 49.62
C GLU A 200 -0.12 -29.28 49.93
N SER A 201 0.37 -29.44 51.15
CA SER A 201 0.94 -30.56 51.89
C SER A 201 0.22 -31.92 51.83
N ASN A 202 1.03 -32.97 51.61
CA ASN A 202 0.98 -34.35 52.13
C ASN A 202 0.76 -34.36 53.68
N PRO A 203 0.39 -35.45 54.43
CA PRO A 203 0.35 -36.89 54.14
C PRO A 203 -0.95 -37.60 54.61
N THR A 204 -1.24 -38.89 54.40
CA THR A 204 -0.61 -40.07 55.04
C THR A 204 -1.31 -41.36 54.59
N ALA A 205 -0.50 -42.42 54.44
CA ALA A 205 -0.75 -43.80 54.87
C ALA A 205 -1.99 -44.60 54.39
N ASN A 206 -1.67 -45.66 53.63
CA ASN A 206 -1.92 -47.06 54.02
C ASN A 206 -3.37 -47.57 54.01
N ARG A 207 -3.68 -48.52 53.10
CA ARG A 207 -3.94 -49.94 53.44
C ARG A 207 -4.51 -50.71 52.23
N THR A 208 -3.82 -51.81 51.95
CA THR A 208 -4.21 -53.03 51.22
C THR A 208 -5.71 -53.39 51.23
N ASN A 209 -6.27 -53.74 50.06
CA ASN A 209 -6.62 -55.10 49.59
C ASN A 209 -7.67 -54.99 48.47
#